data_AF-A0A166TH60-F1
#
_entry.id   AF-A0A166TH60-F1
#
_cell.length_a   1.000
_cell.length_b   1.000
_cell.length_c   1.000
_cell.angle_alpha   90.00
_cell.angle_beta   90.00
_cell.angle_gamma   90.00
#
_symmetry.space_group_name_H-M   'P 1'
#
loop_
_entity.id
_entity.type
_entity.pdbx_description
1 polymer ?
#
loop_
_entity_poly.entity_id
_entity_poly.type
_entity_poly.pdbx_seq_one_letter_code
_entity_poly.pdbx_strand_id
1 'polypeptide(L)'
;MRAVIAGSDEDGLGRALESEGVELTTIDGVASRPALEDAAIIDADLFVLMDVGQATAIAVAKDLNPEVRVVVYDENSIPEFARSQADLILDPDLLDAATVAEELAA
;
A
#
# COMPACT_ATOMS: atom_id res chain seq x y z
N MET A 1 -3.08 -13.97 0.77
CA MET A 1 -2.90 -12.63 1.33
C MET A 1 -3.74 -11.66 0.54
N ARG A 2 -4.33 -10.65 1.18
CA ARG A 2 -5.12 -9.59 0.56
C ARG A 2 -4.43 -8.26 0.69
N ALA A 3 -4.26 -7.55 -0.43
CA ALA A 3 -3.68 -6.23 -0.42
C ALA A 3 -4.59 -5.20 -1.08
N VAL A 4 -4.64 -4.02 -0.47
CA VAL A 4 -5.29 -2.83 -1.03
C VAL A 4 -4.21 -1.88 -1.51
N ILE A 5 -4.32 -1.42 -2.76
CA ILE A 5 -3.38 -0.49 -3.37
C ILE A 5 -4.05 0.87 -3.55
N ALA A 6 -3.37 1.93 -3.11
CA ALA A 6 -3.76 3.31 -3.36
C ALA A 6 -2.66 4.04 -4.14
N GLY A 7 -3.01 4.55 -5.32
CA GLY A 7 -2.06 5.19 -6.24
C GLY A 7 -1.92 4.41 -7.55
N SER A 8 -1.19 5.01 -8.50
CA SER A 8 -0.93 4.40 -9.80
C SER A 8 0.18 3.35 -9.68
N ASP A 9 -0.02 2.16 -10.25
CA ASP A 9 1.00 1.10 -10.32
C ASP A 9 2.01 1.35 -11.46
N GLU A 10 2.75 2.46 -11.38
CA GLU A 10 3.73 2.86 -12.41
C GLU A 10 4.99 1.99 -12.35
N ASP A 11 5.44 1.64 -11.13
CA ASP A 11 6.63 0.82 -10.89
C ASP A 11 6.35 -0.70 -10.88
N GLY A 12 5.08 -1.11 -11.01
CA GLY A 12 4.69 -2.50 -11.25
C GLY A 12 4.63 -3.40 -10.02
N LEU A 13 4.65 -2.84 -8.80
CA LEU A 13 4.53 -3.61 -7.55
C LEU A 13 3.19 -4.35 -7.44
N GLY A 14 2.08 -3.76 -7.93
CA GLY A 14 0.80 -4.44 -7.99
C GLY A 14 0.88 -5.72 -8.81
N ARG A 15 1.35 -5.62 -10.06
CA ARG A 15 1.51 -6.80 -10.92
C ARG A 15 2.47 -7.86 -10.34
N ALA A 16 3.52 -7.42 -9.65
CA ALA A 16 4.44 -8.32 -8.96
C ALA A 16 3.74 -9.08 -7.82
N LEU A 17 2.95 -8.39 -6.99
CA LEU A 17 2.16 -9.03 -5.91
C LEU A 17 1.13 -10.03 -6.45
N GLU A 18 0.45 -9.73 -7.56
CA GLU A 18 -0.46 -10.71 -8.19
C GLU A 18 0.29 -11.97 -8.64
N SER A 19 1.52 -11.81 -9.13
CA SER A 19 2.36 -12.93 -9.58
C SER A 19 2.77 -13.85 -8.42
N GLU A 20 2.89 -13.31 -7.21
CA GLU A 20 3.09 -14.05 -5.97
C GLU A 20 1.79 -14.63 -5.37
N GLY A 21 0.65 -14.45 -6.04
CA GLY A 21 -0.65 -14.99 -5.63
C GLY A 21 -1.38 -14.15 -4.58
N VAL A 22 -1.01 -12.88 -4.42
CA VAL A 22 -1.73 -11.92 -3.57
C VAL A 22 -3.04 -11.49 -4.27
N GLU A 23 -4.15 -11.53 -3.53
CA GLU A 23 -5.43 -11.01 -3.99
C GLU A 23 -5.42 -9.48 -3.85
N LEU A 24 -5.53 -8.76 -4.98
CA LEU A 24 -5.44 -7.31 -5.00
C LEU A 24 -6.78 -6.63 -5.18
N THR A 25 -6.93 -5.49 -4.50
CA THR A 25 -7.94 -4.49 -4.82
C THR A 25 -7.27 -3.13 -4.96
N THR A 26 -7.46 -2.48 -6.10
CA THR A 26 -6.87 -1.16 -6.38
C THR A 26 -7.92 -0.07 -6.22
N ILE A 27 -7.54 1.02 -5.58
CA ILE A 27 -8.37 2.21 -5.45
C ILE A 27 -8.02 3.17 -6.58
N ASP A 28 -8.96 3.36 -7.50
CA ASP A 28 -8.86 4.38 -8.54
C ASP A 28 -9.14 5.78 -7.94
N GLY A 29 -8.11 6.63 -7.89
CA GLY A 29 -8.24 8.02 -7.42
C GLY A 29 -7.86 8.21 -5.95
N VAL A 30 -8.71 8.88 -5.17
CA VAL A 30 -8.37 9.28 -3.79
C VAL A 30 -8.78 8.20 -2.79
N ALA A 31 -7.82 7.71 -1.99
CA ALA A 31 -8.00 6.76 -0.89
C ALA A 31 -8.71 7.37 0.32
N SER A 32 -9.95 7.81 0.09
CA SER A 32 -10.89 8.25 1.12
C SER A 32 -11.40 7.06 1.95
N ARG A 33 -11.99 7.33 3.13
CA ARG A 33 -12.60 6.28 3.96
C ARG A 33 -13.58 5.39 3.17
N PRO A 34 -14.56 5.93 2.42
CA PRO A 34 -15.47 5.08 1.63
C PRO A 34 -14.73 4.23 0.60
N ALA A 35 -13.73 4.78 -0.08
CA ALA A 35 -12.95 4.04 -1.06
C ALA A 35 -12.15 2.89 -0.41
N LEU A 36 -11.59 3.10 0.78
CA LEU A 36 -10.91 2.07 1.56
C LEU A 36 -11.87 0.97 2.03
N GLU A 37 -13.07 1.33 2.49
CA GLU A 37 -14.12 0.38 2.88
C GLU A 37 -14.60 -0.44 1.68
N ASP A 38 -14.88 0.22 0.55
CA ASP A 38 -15.29 -0.42 -0.71
C ASP A 38 -14.18 -1.36 -1.24
N ALA A 39 -12.91 -1.02 -0.99
CA ALA A 39 -11.76 -1.86 -1.31
C ALA A 39 -11.50 -2.99 -0.29
N ALA A 40 -12.40 -3.18 0.68
CA ALA A 40 -12.30 -4.22 1.70
C ALA A 40 -11.04 -4.14 2.59
N ILE A 41 -10.56 -2.93 2.90
CA ILE A 41 -9.38 -2.72 3.77
C ILE A 41 -9.49 -3.40 5.15
N ILE A 42 -10.72 -3.58 5.64
CA ILE A 42 -11.03 -4.15 6.96
C ILE A 42 -10.50 -5.58 7.07
N ASP A 43 -10.52 -6.32 5.96
CA ASP A 43 -10.09 -7.72 5.88
C ASP A 43 -8.75 -7.87 5.14
N ALA A 44 -8.08 -6.76 4.84
CA ALA A 44 -6.80 -6.76 4.13
C ALA A 44 -5.64 -7.03 5.09
N ASP A 45 -4.64 -7.77 4.61
CA ASP A 45 -3.38 -8.00 5.32
C ASP A 45 -2.41 -6.83 5.08
N LEU A 46 -2.51 -6.20 3.91
CA LEU A 46 -1.57 -5.20 3.41
C LEU A 46 -2.29 -3.98 2.82
N PHE A 47 -1.77 -2.79 3.14
CA PHE A 47 -2.11 -1.53 2.48
C PHE A 47 -0.86 -0.98 1.82
N VAL A 48 -0.85 -0.89 0.50
CA VAL A 48 0.26 -0.34 -0.28
C VAL A 48 -0.11 1.06 -0.77
N LEU A 49 0.68 2.05 -0.34
CA LEU A 49 0.56 3.43 -0.79
C LEU A 49 1.65 3.72 -1.83
N MET A 50 1.25 4.01 -3.07
CA MET A 50 2.12 4.34 -4.19
C MET A 50 2.07 5.83 -4.57
N ASP A 51 1.35 6.63 -3.79
CA ASP A 51 1.29 8.08 -3.93
C ASP A 51 1.35 8.70 -2.52
N VAL A 52 2.52 9.20 -2.13
CA VAL A 52 2.70 9.87 -0.83
C VAL A 52 1.88 11.15 -0.68
N GLY A 53 1.37 11.72 -1.78
CA GLY A 53 0.39 12.80 -1.75
C GLY A 53 -0.90 12.40 -1.03
N GLN A 54 -1.17 11.10 -0.91
CA GLN A 54 -2.30 10.53 -0.18
C GLN A 54 -1.93 9.94 1.18
N ALA A 55 -0.78 10.31 1.77
CA ALA A 55 -0.31 9.77 3.05
C ALA A 55 -1.31 9.86 4.21
N THR A 56 -2.28 10.78 4.15
CA THR A 56 -3.38 10.84 5.15
C THR A 56 -4.28 9.59 5.15
N ALA A 57 -4.33 8.84 4.05
CA ALA A 57 -5.07 7.57 3.95
C ALA A 57 -4.52 6.50 4.89
N ILE A 58 -3.22 6.55 5.25
CA ILE A 58 -2.60 5.60 6.19
C ILE A 58 -3.31 5.63 7.55
N ALA A 59 -3.59 6.83 8.07
CA ALA A 59 -4.27 6.98 9.36
C ALA A 59 -5.70 6.45 9.30
N VAL A 60 -6.38 6.62 8.16
CA VAL A 60 -7.74 6.10 7.95
C VAL A 60 -7.73 4.58 7.82
N ALA A 61 -6.76 4.01 7.09
CA ALA A 61 -6.59 2.57 6.95
C ALA A 61 -6.33 1.90 8.31
N LYS A 62 -5.42 2.46 9.13
CA LYS A 62 -5.15 1.98 10.49
C LYS A 62 -6.36 2.15 11.43
N ASP A 63 -7.20 3.16 11.24
CA ASP A 63 -8.43 3.33 12.02
C ASP A 63 -9.48 2.25 11.68
N LEU A 64 -9.61 1.91 10.40
CA LEU A 64 -10.52 0.86 9.91
C LEU A 64 -10.01 -0.55 10.23
N ASN A 65 -8.69 -0.75 10.12
CA ASN A 65 -8.01 -2.01 10.38
C ASN A 65 -6.67 -1.72 11.11
N PRO A 66 -6.66 -1.75 12.45
CA PRO A 66 -5.46 -1.47 13.24
C PRO A 66 -4.27 -2.39 12.93
N GLU A 67 -4.56 -3.61 12.45
CA GLU A 67 -3.55 -4.65 12.20
C GLU A 67 -3.04 -4.66 10.76
N VAL A 68 -3.63 -3.86 9.84
CA VAL A 68 -3.17 -3.81 8.44
C VAL A 68 -1.73 -3.36 8.39
N ARG A 69 -0.89 -4.10 7.65
CA ARG A 69 0.50 -3.70 7.42
C ARG A 69 0.54 -2.61 6.36
N VAL A 70 1.21 -1.50 6.63
CA VAL A 70 1.30 -0.36 5.72
C VAL A 70 2.67 -0.34 5.05
N VAL A 71 2.67 -0.40 3.72
CA VAL A 71 3.88 -0.29 2.89
C VAL A 71 3.75 0.92 2.00
N VAL A 72 4.76 1.78 2.03
CA VAL A 72 4.88 2.91 1.11
C VAL A 72 5.90 2.53 0.05
N TYR A 73 5.51 2.61 -1.22
CA TYR A 73 6.36 2.29 -2.36
C TYR A 73 6.30 3.47 -3.35
N ASP A 74 7.18 4.43 -3.14
CA ASP A 74 7.20 5.72 -3.85
C ASP A 74 8.62 6.32 -3.73
N GLU A 75 9.11 6.95 -4.80
CA GLU A 75 10.40 7.66 -4.81
C GLU A 75 10.40 8.90 -3.90
N ASN A 76 9.21 9.44 -3.61
CA ASN A 76 9.04 10.66 -2.85
C ASN A 76 9.06 10.41 -1.34
N SER A 77 9.55 11.40 -0.60
CA SER A 77 9.57 11.31 0.86
C SER A 77 8.17 11.47 1.45
N ILE A 78 7.77 10.48 2.26
CA ILE A 78 6.52 10.56 3.01
C ILE A 78 6.57 11.67 4.09
N PRO A 79 5.46 12.38 4.34
CA PRO A 79 5.37 13.34 5.44
C PRO A 79 5.66 12.72 6.82
N GLU A 80 6.28 13.51 7.71
CA GLU A 80 6.73 13.05 9.04
C GLU A 80 5.60 12.46 9.89
N PHE A 81 4.40 13.02 9.82
CA PHE A 81 3.25 12.56 10.59
C PHE A 81 2.82 11.14 10.22
N ALA A 82 2.97 10.75 8.95
CA ALA A 82 2.57 9.43 8.45
C ALA A 82 3.70 8.40 8.56
N ARG A 83 4.95 8.87 8.64
CA ARG A 83 6.15 8.02 8.76
C ARG A 83 6.10 7.05 9.94
N SER A 84 5.54 7.48 11.08
CA SER A 84 5.42 6.65 12.28
C SER A 84 4.34 5.57 12.18
N GLN A 85 3.46 5.67 11.18
CA GLN A 85 2.35 4.74 10.95
C GLN A 85 2.59 3.78 9.79
N ALA A 86 3.61 4.05 8.96
CA ALA A 86 4.07 3.14 7.92
C ALA A 86 4.99 2.08 8.52
N ASP A 87 4.75 0.82 8.17
CA ASP A 87 5.56 -0.31 8.63
C ASP A 87 6.82 -0.48 7.76
N LEU A 88 6.71 -0.22 6.45
CA LEU A 88 7.83 -0.13 5.51
C LEU A 88 7.69 1.08 4.60
N ILE A 89 8.83 1.68 4.26
CA ILE A 89 8.96 2.78 3.30
C ILE A 89 10.09 2.38 2.36
N LEU A 90 9.76 2.19 1.09
CA LEU A 90 10.61 1.60 0.08
C LEU A 90 10.63 2.52 -1.14
N ASP A 91 11.82 2.67 -1.71
CA ASP A 91 12.08 3.50 -2.88
C ASP A 91 12.22 2.58 -4.11
N PRO A 92 11.38 2.75 -5.15
CA PRO A 92 11.43 1.92 -6.35
C PRO A 92 12.78 2.00 -7.09
N ASP A 93 13.54 3.09 -6.95
CA ASP A 93 14.87 3.23 -7.54
C ASP A 93 15.94 2.39 -6.80
N LEU A 94 15.64 1.94 -5.57
CA LEU A 94 16.56 1.16 -4.74
C LEU A 94 16.18 -0.32 -4.66
N LEU A 95 14.88 -0.63 -4.68
CA LEU A 95 14.35 -1.98 -4.55
C LEU A 95 13.27 -2.21 -5.61
N ASP A 96 13.52 -3.16 -6.51
CA ASP A 96 12.59 -3.48 -7.58
C ASP A 96 11.33 -4.18 -7.07
N ALA A 97 10.23 -4.00 -7.81
CA ALA A 97 8.91 -4.52 -7.48
C ALA A 97 8.86 -6.04 -7.26
N ALA A 98 9.66 -6.82 -8.01
CA ALA A 98 9.65 -8.27 -7.90
C ALA A 98 10.27 -8.72 -6.57
N THR A 99 11.44 -8.18 -6.24
CA THR A 99 12.10 -8.43 -4.95
C THR A 99 11.19 -8.03 -3.78
N VAL A 100 10.53 -6.86 -3.88
CA VAL A 100 9.62 -6.40 -2.82
C VAL A 100 8.42 -7.32 -2.70
N ALA A 101 7.78 -7.73 -3.81
CA ALA A 101 6.62 -8.60 -3.79
C ALA A 101 6.93 -9.97 -3.16
N GLU A 102 8.06 -10.59 -3.51
CA GLU A 102 8.52 -11.86 -2.92
C GLU A 102 8.64 -11.75 -1.40
N GLU A 103 9.32 -10.71 -0.91
CA GLU A 103 9.52 -10.49 0.53
C GLU A 103 8.23 -10.12 1.28
N LEU A 104 7.25 -9.52 0.60
CA LEU A 104 5.94 -9.20 1.19
C LEU A 104 5.03 -10.43 1.26
N ALA A 105 5.15 -11.38 0.33
CA ALA A 105 4.31 -12.57 0.23
C ALA A 105 4.86 -13.78 1.01
N ALA A 106 6.14 -13.78 1.40
CA ALA A 106 6.81 -14.80 2.20
C ALA A 106 6.30 -14.88 3.66
#